data_AF-A0A2N1I474-F1
#
_entry.id   AF-A0A2N1I474-F1
#
_cell.length_a   1.000
_cell.length_b   1.000
_cell.length_c   1.000
_cell.angle_alpha   90.00
_cell.angle_beta   90.00
_cell.angle_gamma   90.00
#
_symmetry.space_group_name_H-M   'P 1'
#
loop_
_entity.id
_entity.type
_entity.pdbx_description
1 polymer ?
#
loop_
_entity_poly.entity_id
_entity_poly.type
_entity_poly.pdbx_seq_one_letter_code
_entity_poly.pdbx_strand_id
1 'polypeptide(L)'
;MLIISIKVTMKYDTIIPIGANCRVAQALRDLKLRQAAFPLDWTLNSAQAVLALFKSDFDNFFSSASCQEKVTTSQKGKNYPWVLNTQYQIGLMHEHHWSEERVITYQNRINALQQSLNADRVLLIRWDMKAPFHNDPTHAEHEKRDTDFFEQEDSIAHCYALKDLCNEKYSGKIDLLIFHADEIKEQDKRPDVCYHHIDFSTAKTKGKVKEWDRTAIKEALIALDIQLENPITELSRFAKMRSYFSR
;
A
#
# COMPACT_ATOMS: atom_id res chain seq x y z
N MET A 1 0.46 -30.66 29.26
CA MET A 1 -0.56 -30.54 28.21
C MET A 1 0.04 -29.70 27.10
N LEU A 2 0.50 -30.32 26.00
CA LEU A 2 1.09 -29.60 24.86
C LEU A 2 -0.06 -29.03 24.01
N ILE A 3 -0.22 -27.71 24.01
CA ILE A 3 -1.10 -27.04 23.04
C ILE A 3 -0.33 -27.00 21.73
N ILE A 4 -0.66 -27.91 20.82
CA ILE A 4 -0.18 -27.83 19.43
C ILE A 4 -0.94 -26.66 18.79
N SER A 5 -0.30 -25.50 18.75
CA SER A 5 -0.81 -24.35 18.00
C SER A 5 -0.73 -24.68 16.51
N ILE A 6 -1.84 -25.10 15.91
CA ILE A 6 -1.94 -25.27 14.46
C ILE A 6 -1.82 -23.88 13.84
N LYS A 7 -0.66 -23.59 13.25
CA LYS A 7 -0.45 -22.36 12.48
C LYS A 7 -1.29 -22.49 11.20
N VAL A 8 -2.32 -21.65 11.07
CA VAL A 8 -3.18 -21.63 9.88
C VAL A 8 -2.50 -20.80 8.81
N THR A 9 -2.06 -21.45 7.73
CA THR A 9 -1.51 -20.76 6.56
C THR A 9 -2.64 -20.07 5.80
N MET A 10 -2.48 -18.76 5.52
CA MET A 10 -3.45 -17.98 4.76
C MET A 10 -2.96 -17.81 3.31
N LYS A 11 -3.66 -18.45 2.37
CA LYS A 11 -3.33 -18.36 0.94
C LYS A 11 -4.30 -17.46 0.19
N TYR A 12 -3.75 -16.69 -0.74
CA TYR A 12 -4.47 -15.73 -1.56
C TYR A 12 -4.03 -15.84 -3.01
N ASP A 13 -4.97 -15.68 -3.94
CA ASP A 13 -4.66 -15.59 -5.37
C ASP A 13 -3.95 -14.29 -5.69
N THR A 14 -4.30 -13.22 -4.97
CA THR A 14 -3.66 -11.92 -5.08
C THR A 14 -3.57 -11.17 -3.77
N ILE A 15 -2.51 -10.36 -3.64
CA ILE A 15 -2.25 -9.51 -2.49
C ILE A 15 -1.99 -8.09 -2.99
N ILE A 16 -2.83 -7.16 -2.53
CA ILE A 16 -2.91 -5.82 -3.09
C ILE A 16 -2.68 -4.79 -1.96
N PRO A 17 -1.59 -4.02 -2.01
CA PRO A 17 -1.43 -2.86 -1.15
C PRO A 17 -2.39 -1.74 -1.60
N ILE A 18 -3.20 -1.24 -0.67
CA ILE A 18 -4.16 -0.16 -0.91
C ILE A 18 -3.75 1.13 -0.18
N GLY A 19 -2.44 1.39 -0.18
CA GLY A 19 -1.86 2.69 0.12
C GLY A 19 -1.42 2.94 1.55
N ALA A 20 -1.60 4.20 1.94
CA ALA A 20 -0.90 5.03 2.94
C ALA A 20 0.53 5.45 2.58
N ASN A 21 1.39 4.52 2.16
CA ASN A 21 2.75 4.83 1.68
C ASN A 21 3.32 3.66 0.86
N CYS A 22 4.58 3.80 0.42
CA CYS A 22 5.23 2.78 -0.40
C CYS A 22 5.77 1.56 0.37
N ARG A 23 5.67 1.52 1.71
CA ARG A 23 6.32 0.50 2.54
C ARG A 23 5.68 -0.87 2.40
N VAL A 24 4.36 -0.94 2.31
CA VAL A 24 3.65 -2.22 2.09
C VAL A 24 4.06 -2.81 0.74
N ALA A 25 4.02 -2.02 -0.33
CA ALA A 25 4.43 -2.46 -1.66
C ALA A 25 5.90 -2.91 -1.72
N GLN A 26 6.80 -2.22 -0.99
CA GLN A 26 8.21 -2.61 -0.84
C GLN A 26 8.36 -3.94 -0.08
N ALA A 27 7.64 -4.12 1.03
CA ALA A 27 7.66 -5.36 1.82
C ALA A 27 7.16 -6.56 1.00
N LEU A 28 6.03 -6.41 0.30
CA LEU A 28 5.49 -7.44 -0.58
C LEU A 28 6.45 -7.81 -1.71
N ARG A 29 7.17 -6.83 -2.28
CA ARG A 29 8.20 -7.09 -3.29
C ARG A 29 9.35 -7.94 -2.73
N ASP A 30 9.84 -7.63 -1.53
CA ASP A 30 10.93 -8.37 -0.90
C ASP A 30 10.57 -9.82 -0.63
N LEU A 31 9.32 -10.05 -0.23
CA LEU A 31 8.80 -11.38 0.06
C LEU A 31 8.31 -12.13 -1.19
N LYS A 32 8.46 -11.52 -2.39
CA LYS A 32 7.95 -12.07 -3.65
C LYS A 32 6.43 -12.33 -3.64
N LEU A 33 5.70 -11.54 -2.85
CA LEU A 33 4.24 -11.56 -2.74
C LEU A 33 3.56 -10.54 -3.66
N ARG A 34 4.31 -9.59 -4.24
CA ARG A 34 3.79 -8.56 -5.15
C ARG A 34 3.77 -9.02 -6.60
N GLN A 35 2.59 -9.35 -7.13
CA GLN A 35 2.40 -9.86 -8.49
C GLN A 35 2.49 -8.79 -9.58
N ALA A 36 2.03 -7.57 -9.28
CA ALA A 36 2.00 -6.46 -10.23
C ALA A 36 2.32 -5.13 -9.55
N ALA A 37 2.48 -4.09 -10.36
CA ALA A 37 2.45 -2.72 -9.88
C ALA A 37 1.02 -2.19 -9.93
N PHE A 38 0.56 -1.59 -8.85
CA PHE A 38 -0.80 -1.06 -8.69
C PHE A 38 -0.77 0.47 -8.56
N PRO A 39 -1.89 1.17 -8.84
CA PRO A 39 -1.92 2.64 -8.84
C PRO A 39 -1.60 3.25 -7.46
N LEU A 40 -1.85 2.51 -6.37
CA LEU A 40 -1.69 2.99 -5.00
C LEU A 40 -0.37 2.60 -4.33
N ASP A 41 0.49 1.85 -5.01
CA ASP A 41 1.77 1.32 -4.48
C ASP A 41 2.73 2.41 -3.95
N TRP A 42 2.60 3.63 -4.45
CA TRP A 42 3.55 4.72 -4.22
C TRP A 42 2.84 6.03 -3.85
N THR A 43 1.71 5.89 -3.18
CA THR A 43 0.83 7.01 -2.88
C THR A 43 0.79 7.31 -1.39
N LEU A 44 0.75 8.60 -1.04
CA LEU A 44 0.31 9.09 0.26
C LEU A 44 -1.19 9.38 0.15
N ASN A 45 -2.00 8.71 0.98
CA ASN A 45 -3.46 8.81 0.92
C ASN A 45 -4.12 8.44 2.24
N SER A 46 -5.28 9.06 2.50
CA SER A 46 -6.21 8.61 3.53
C SER A 46 -7.05 7.43 3.05
N ALA A 47 -7.69 6.69 3.96
CA ALA A 47 -8.61 5.63 3.59
C ALA A 47 -9.85 6.20 2.89
N GLN A 48 -10.24 7.42 3.26
CA GLN A 48 -11.33 8.16 2.61
C GLN A 48 -11.03 8.42 1.13
N ALA A 49 -9.82 8.87 0.79
CA ALA A 49 -9.42 9.10 -0.59
C ALA A 49 -9.39 7.80 -1.41
N VAL A 50 -8.89 6.70 -0.83
CA VAL A 50 -8.92 5.39 -1.49
C VAL A 50 -10.35 4.92 -1.72
N LEU A 51 -11.23 5.07 -0.72
CA LEU A 51 -12.65 4.75 -0.89
C LEU A 51 -13.29 5.59 -2.02
N ALA A 52 -12.98 6.88 -2.08
CA ALA A 52 -13.47 7.77 -3.14
C ALA A 52 -13.02 7.32 -4.53
N LEU A 53 -11.75 6.88 -4.68
CA LEU A 53 -11.24 6.33 -5.94
C LEU A 53 -12.00 5.09 -6.41
N PHE A 54 -12.28 4.16 -5.50
CA PHE A 54 -12.99 2.93 -5.86
C PHE A 54 -14.46 3.20 -6.21
N LYS A 55 -15.09 4.19 -5.55
CA LYS A 55 -16.45 4.63 -5.87
C LYS A 55 -16.56 5.30 -7.25
N SER A 56 -15.51 6.01 -7.67
CA SER A 56 -15.48 6.70 -8.96
C SER A 56 -14.84 5.89 -10.09
N ASP A 57 -14.49 4.62 -9.86
CA ASP A 57 -13.77 3.80 -10.84
C ASP A 57 -12.46 4.43 -11.33
N PHE A 58 -11.74 5.09 -10.42
CA PHE A 58 -10.50 5.82 -10.73
C PHE A 58 -10.69 6.90 -11.80
N ASP A 59 -11.91 7.44 -11.94
CA ASP A 59 -12.18 8.50 -12.91
C ASP A 59 -11.19 9.65 -12.73
N ASN A 60 -10.57 10.04 -13.85
CA ASN A 60 -9.55 11.08 -13.92
C ASN A 60 -8.40 10.92 -12.91
N PHE A 61 -8.05 9.70 -12.48
CA PHE A 61 -7.02 9.48 -11.45
C PHE A 61 -5.62 10.04 -11.82
N PHE A 62 -5.23 9.98 -13.10
CA PHE A 62 -3.95 10.53 -13.53
C PHE A 62 -4.13 11.33 -14.83
N SER A 63 -4.92 12.40 -14.79
CA SER A 63 -5.18 13.27 -15.93
C SER A 63 -4.54 14.65 -15.72
N SER A 64 -4.36 15.42 -16.80
CA SER A 64 -3.81 16.78 -16.70
C SER A 64 -4.71 17.71 -15.88
N ALA A 65 -6.02 17.45 -15.83
CA ALA A 65 -6.98 18.23 -15.05
C ALA A 65 -6.90 17.95 -13.54
N SER A 66 -6.52 16.75 -13.13
CA SER A 66 -6.44 16.35 -11.72
C SER A 66 -5.01 16.38 -11.17
N CYS A 67 -3.99 16.25 -12.02
CA CYS A 67 -2.58 16.21 -11.61
C CYS A 67 -1.94 17.61 -11.56
N GLN A 68 -1.40 17.97 -10.39
CA GLN A 68 -0.61 19.16 -10.19
C GLN A 68 0.82 18.79 -9.77
N GLU A 69 1.82 19.32 -10.47
CA GLU A 69 3.22 19.17 -10.07
C GLU A 69 3.52 19.97 -8.80
N LYS A 70 4.27 19.36 -7.90
CA LYS A 70 4.63 19.92 -6.60
C LYS A 70 6.11 19.66 -6.34
N VAL A 71 6.68 20.44 -5.42
CA VAL A 71 8.06 20.26 -4.97
C VAL A 71 8.08 20.33 -3.46
N THR A 72 8.67 19.32 -2.82
CA THR A 72 9.04 19.38 -1.41
C THR A 72 10.53 19.70 -1.34
N THR A 73 10.92 20.68 -0.52
CA THR A 73 12.32 21.01 -0.27
C THR A 73 12.72 20.41 1.08
N SER A 74 13.86 19.72 1.14
CA SER A 74 14.37 19.21 2.41
C SER A 74 15.08 20.29 3.22
N GLN A 75 15.38 20.00 4.49
CA GLN A 75 16.14 20.89 5.39
C GLN A 75 17.51 21.26 4.83
N LYS A 76 18.07 20.42 3.94
CA LYS A 76 19.34 20.65 3.25
C LYS A 76 19.19 21.43 1.94
N GLY A 77 18.00 21.97 1.66
CA GLY A 77 17.69 22.72 0.45
C GLY A 77 17.50 21.86 -0.81
N LYS A 78 17.42 20.53 -0.69
CA LYS A 78 17.26 19.66 -1.87
C LYS A 78 15.79 19.57 -2.26
N ASN A 79 15.49 19.80 -3.54
CA ASN A 79 14.15 19.68 -4.08
C ASN A 79 13.81 18.23 -4.46
N TYR A 80 12.58 17.83 -4.14
CA TYR A 80 11.99 16.54 -4.44
C TYR A 80 10.67 16.79 -5.18
N PRO A 81 10.67 16.70 -6.52
CA PRO A 81 9.45 16.85 -7.30
C PRO A 81 8.51 15.67 -7.08
N TRP A 82 7.22 15.94 -7.04
CA TRP A 82 6.16 14.93 -6.91
C TRP A 82 4.87 15.42 -7.58
N VAL A 83 3.87 14.54 -7.78
CA VAL A 83 2.57 14.91 -8.36
C VAL A 83 1.47 14.78 -7.33
N LEU A 84 0.62 15.80 -7.20
CA LEU A 84 -0.62 15.76 -6.42
C LEU A 84 -1.80 15.47 -7.34
N ASN A 85 -2.58 14.45 -7.04
CA ASN A 85 -3.94 14.36 -7.54
C ASN A 85 -4.84 15.26 -6.67
N THR A 86 -5.30 16.36 -7.23
CA THR A 86 -6.12 17.39 -6.55
C THR A 86 -7.59 16.98 -6.40
N GLN A 87 -8.09 16.06 -7.21
CA GLN A 87 -9.47 15.56 -7.11
C GLN A 87 -9.67 14.69 -5.86
N TYR A 88 -8.69 13.83 -5.54
CA TYR A 88 -8.75 12.91 -4.41
C TYR A 88 -7.81 13.29 -3.25
N GLN A 89 -6.99 14.33 -3.44
CA GLN A 89 -5.88 14.73 -2.55
C GLN A 89 -4.91 13.59 -2.26
N ILE A 90 -4.42 12.94 -3.34
CA ILE A 90 -3.49 11.82 -3.24
C ILE A 90 -2.11 12.25 -3.73
N GLY A 91 -1.08 12.04 -2.91
CA GLY A 91 0.29 12.35 -3.25
C GLY A 91 0.96 11.19 -3.98
N LEU A 92 1.34 11.38 -5.24
CA LEU A 92 2.09 10.40 -6.04
C LEU A 92 3.60 10.65 -5.88
N MET A 93 4.18 10.10 -4.82
CA MET A 93 5.53 10.46 -4.34
C MET A 93 6.69 10.05 -5.25
N HIS A 94 6.43 9.17 -6.21
CA HIS A 94 7.43 8.65 -7.14
C HIS A 94 7.20 9.14 -8.58
N GLU A 95 6.29 10.08 -8.80
CA GLU A 95 6.05 10.71 -10.10
C GLU A 95 6.56 12.14 -10.06
N HIS A 96 7.52 12.49 -10.92
CA HIS A 96 8.15 13.82 -10.88
C HIS A 96 7.40 14.88 -11.70
N HIS A 97 6.59 14.47 -12.66
CA HIS A 97 5.81 15.33 -13.55
C HIS A 97 4.65 14.53 -14.15
N TRP A 98 3.66 15.22 -14.70
CA TRP A 98 2.61 14.59 -15.50
C TRP A 98 3.10 14.35 -16.93
N SER A 99 2.74 13.21 -17.54
CA SER A 99 2.96 12.96 -18.97
C SER A 99 1.98 11.93 -19.52
N GLU A 100 1.73 11.98 -20.84
CA GLU A 100 0.89 11.02 -21.57
C GLU A 100 1.35 9.55 -21.37
N GLU A 101 2.67 9.32 -21.35
CA GLU A 101 3.23 7.99 -21.07
C GLU A 101 2.81 7.48 -19.67
N ARG A 102 2.77 8.40 -18.69
CA ARG A 102 2.35 8.08 -17.33
C ARG A 102 0.85 7.87 -17.23
N VAL A 103 0.03 8.56 -18.01
CA VAL A 103 -1.41 8.28 -18.14
C VAL A 103 -1.62 6.82 -18.53
N ILE A 104 -0.96 6.37 -19.60
CA ILE A 104 -1.05 4.97 -20.07
C ILE A 104 -0.55 4.01 -19.00
N THR A 105 0.56 4.34 -18.32
CA THR A 105 1.10 3.53 -17.22
C THR A 105 0.09 3.35 -16.10
N TYR A 106 -0.57 4.43 -15.65
CA TYR A 106 -1.55 4.35 -14.58
C TYR A 106 -2.83 3.64 -15.02
N GLN A 107 -3.28 3.83 -16.26
CA GLN A 107 -4.41 3.06 -16.78
C GLN A 107 -4.13 1.56 -16.75
N ASN A 108 -2.93 1.14 -17.15
CA ASN A 108 -2.53 -0.28 -17.10
C ASN A 108 -2.49 -0.80 -15.65
N ARG A 109 -2.01 0.01 -14.70
CA ARG A 109 -2.01 -0.36 -13.28
C ARG A 109 -3.43 -0.47 -12.71
N ILE A 110 -4.34 0.41 -13.11
CA ILE A 110 -5.76 0.38 -12.71
C ILE A 110 -6.43 -0.88 -13.27
N ASN A 111 -6.22 -1.19 -14.56
CA ASN A 111 -6.75 -2.41 -15.17
C ASN A 111 -6.22 -3.66 -14.47
N ALA A 112 -4.92 -3.71 -14.15
CA ALA A 112 -4.33 -4.81 -13.40
C ALA A 112 -4.94 -4.95 -12.00
N LEU A 113 -5.16 -3.83 -11.29
CA LEU A 113 -5.84 -3.81 -10.01
C LEU A 113 -7.27 -4.38 -10.10
N GLN A 114 -8.07 -3.88 -11.04
CA GLN A 114 -9.45 -4.34 -11.25
C GLN A 114 -9.51 -5.81 -11.64
N GLN A 115 -8.57 -6.29 -12.46
CA GLN A 115 -8.46 -7.72 -12.79
C GLN A 115 -8.12 -8.54 -11.54
N SER A 116 -7.13 -8.12 -10.75
CA SER A 116 -6.73 -8.79 -9.51
C SER A 116 -7.89 -8.88 -8.51
N LEU A 117 -8.71 -7.83 -8.39
CA LEU A 117 -9.87 -7.82 -7.48
C LEU A 117 -10.94 -8.88 -7.82
N ASN A 118 -10.94 -9.43 -9.04
CA ASN A 118 -11.85 -10.51 -9.44
C ASN A 118 -11.29 -11.92 -9.20
N ALA A 119 -10.08 -12.06 -8.65
CA ALA A 119 -9.53 -13.37 -8.26
C ALA A 119 -10.30 -13.97 -7.08
N ASP A 120 -10.34 -15.30 -6.96
CA ASP A 120 -11.20 -16.00 -5.99
C ASP A 120 -10.97 -15.55 -4.54
N ARG A 121 -9.69 -15.38 -4.14
CA ARG A 121 -9.29 -14.86 -2.83
C ARG A 121 -8.32 -13.70 -2.96
N VAL A 122 -8.72 -12.54 -2.43
CA VAL A 122 -7.95 -11.31 -2.48
C VAL A 122 -7.64 -10.84 -1.07
N LEU A 123 -6.37 -10.52 -0.80
CA LEU A 123 -5.99 -9.79 0.41
C LEU A 123 -5.71 -8.32 0.07
N LEU A 124 -6.52 -7.42 0.61
CA LEU A 124 -6.17 -6.00 0.67
C LEU A 124 -5.32 -5.74 1.91
N ILE A 125 -4.25 -4.97 1.73
CA ILE A 125 -3.37 -4.57 2.84
C ILE A 125 -3.30 -3.07 2.92
N ARG A 126 -3.62 -2.52 4.09
CA ARG A 126 -3.47 -1.10 4.38
C ARG A 126 -2.55 -0.88 5.59
N TRP A 127 -1.75 0.16 5.49
CA TRP A 127 -1.08 0.75 6.65
C TRP A 127 -1.92 1.90 7.17
N ASP A 128 -2.30 1.89 8.45
CA ASP A 128 -2.99 3.03 9.06
C ASP A 128 -1.98 4.14 9.37
N MET A 129 -2.18 5.31 8.76
CA MET A 129 -1.23 6.41 8.73
C MET A 129 -1.15 7.23 10.01
N LYS A 130 -2.02 6.99 11.00
CA LYS A 130 -1.89 7.68 12.30
C LYS A 130 -0.56 7.43 12.99
N ALA A 131 0.13 6.35 12.57
CA ALA A 131 1.54 6.12 12.81
C ALA A 131 2.43 7.26 12.28
N PRO A 132 3.01 8.10 13.14
CA PRO A 132 3.94 9.12 12.68
C PRO A 132 5.17 8.48 12.03
N PHE A 133 5.69 9.06 10.95
CA PHE A 133 6.92 8.63 10.27
C PHE A 133 8.18 8.88 11.13
N HIS A 134 8.22 8.56 12.42
CA HIS A 134 9.30 8.99 13.31
C HIS A 134 10.59 8.21 13.09
N ASN A 135 11.64 8.93 12.66
CA ASN A 135 13.08 8.78 13.00
C ASN A 135 14.05 9.27 11.90
N ASP A 136 13.66 10.23 11.06
CA ASP A 136 14.61 11.02 10.28
C ASP A 136 14.59 12.45 10.84
N PRO A 137 15.72 13.12 11.14
CA PRO A 137 15.74 14.54 11.54
C PRO A 137 14.99 15.50 10.57
N THR A 138 14.60 15.02 9.39
CA THR A 138 13.64 15.65 8.45
C THR A 138 12.16 15.56 8.91
N HIS A 139 11.92 15.17 10.17
CA HIS A 139 10.60 14.83 10.72
C HIS A 139 9.56 15.94 10.60
N ALA A 140 9.94 17.18 10.91
CA ALA A 140 9.06 18.33 10.78
C ALA A 140 8.58 18.56 9.34
N GLU A 141 9.32 18.12 8.32
CA GLU A 141 8.92 18.25 6.91
C GLU A 141 7.99 17.12 6.46
N HIS A 142 8.18 15.91 7.00
CA HIS A 142 7.24 14.82 6.78
C HIS A 142 5.95 15.07 7.54
N GLU A 143 6.00 15.47 8.81
CA GLU A 143 4.82 15.89 9.57
C GLU A 143 4.14 17.10 8.97
N LYS A 144 4.87 18.13 8.54
CA LYS A 144 4.24 19.27 7.85
C LYS A 144 3.61 18.83 6.54
N ARG A 145 4.31 18.04 5.72
CA ARG A 145 3.76 17.49 4.47
C ARG A 145 2.51 16.68 4.78
N ASP A 146 2.58 15.73 5.69
CA ASP A 146 1.47 14.86 6.06
C ASP A 146 0.32 15.67 6.69
N THR A 147 0.59 16.64 7.57
CA THR A 147 -0.43 17.55 8.12
C THR A 147 -1.08 18.41 7.04
N ASP A 148 -0.32 18.91 6.07
CA ASP A 148 -0.81 19.66 4.90
C ASP A 148 -1.59 18.75 3.90
N PHE A 149 -1.37 17.43 3.94
CA PHE A 149 -2.07 16.43 3.11
C PHE A 149 -3.33 15.85 3.78
N PHE A 150 -3.35 15.76 5.11
CA PHE A 150 -4.36 15.04 5.89
C PHE A 150 -5.32 15.95 6.64
N GLU A 151 -5.81 17.02 5.99
CA GLU A 151 -7.10 17.60 6.41
C GLU A 151 -8.27 16.62 6.17
N GLN A 152 -8.01 15.51 5.47
CA GLN A 152 -8.99 14.44 5.26
C GLN A 152 -9.20 13.60 6.51
N GLU A 153 -10.46 13.26 6.79
CA GLU A 153 -10.81 12.37 7.89
C GLU A 153 -10.34 10.94 7.57
N ASP A 154 -9.22 10.52 8.17
CA ASP A 154 -8.80 9.11 8.12
C ASP A 154 -9.41 8.33 9.29
N SER A 155 -10.16 7.29 8.94
CA SER A 155 -10.93 6.47 9.88
C SER A 155 -10.93 5.03 9.41
N ILE A 156 -10.85 4.12 10.37
CA ILE A 156 -10.94 2.69 10.12
C ILE A 156 -12.28 2.28 9.48
N ALA A 157 -13.33 3.07 9.72
CA ALA A 157 -14.63 2.90 9.07
C ALA A 157 -14.55 3.03 7.54
N HIS A 158 -13.65 3.88 7.02
CA HIS A 158 -13.43 3.99 5.58
C HIS A 158 -12.74 2.74 5.01
N CYS A 159 -11.83 2.11 5.77
CA CYS A 159 -11.24 0.81 5.39
C CYS A 159 -12.32 -0.29 5.31
N TYR A 160 -13.27 -0.28 6.25
CA TYR A 160 -14.40 -1.20 6.25
C TYR A 160 -15.31 -0.99 5.05
N ALA A 161 -15.70 0.26 4.80
CA ALA A 161 -16.53 0.60 3.64
C ALA A 161 -15.83 0.24 2.31
N LEU A 162 -14.50 0.36 2.24
CA LEU A 162 -13.73 -0.07 1.08
C LEU A 162 -13.77 -1.59 0.91
N LYS A 163 -13.58 -2.36 1.98
CA LYS A 163 -13.70 -3.83 1.94
C LYS A 163 -15.09 -4.26 1.49
N ASP A 164 -16.13 -3.64 2.02
CA ASP A 164 -17.52 -3.97 1.69
C ASP A 164 -17.83 -3.63 0.23
N LEU A 165 -17.44 -2.43 -0.23
CA LEU A 165 -17.56 -2.01 -1.63
C LEU A 165 -16.86 -3.00 -2.57
N CYS A 166 -15.66 -3.45 -2.23
CA CYS A 166 -14.94 -4.40 -3.08
C CYS A 166 -15.62 -5.77 -3.13
N ASN A 167 -16.15 -6.27 -2.00
CA ASN A 167 -16.92 -7.53 -1.98
C ASN A 167 -18.26 -7.43 -2.73
N GLU A 168 -18.87 -6.25 -2.77
CA GLU A 168 -20.11 -6.01 -3.54
C GLU A 168 -19.82 -5.92 -5.05
N LYS A 169 -18.74 -5.24 -5.41
CA LYS A 169 -18.45 -4.86 -6.80
C LYS A 169 -17.69 -5.91 -7.59
N TYR A 170 -16.83 -6.69 -6.93
CA TYR A 170 -15.96 -7.67 -7.58
C TYR A 170 -16.33 -9.10 -7.17
N SER A 171 -16.03 -10.08 -8.02
CA SER A 171 -16.37 -11.49 -7.76
C SER A 171 -15.52 -12.13 -6.65
N GLY A 172 -14.36 -11.54 -6.34
CA GLY A 172 -13.40 -12.10 -5.40
C GLY A 172 -13.85 -11.97 -3.95
N LYS A 173 -13.50 -12.97 -3.13
CA LYS A 173 -13.63 -12.84 -1.68
C LYS A 173 -12.51 -11.95 -1.15
N ILE A 174 -12.89 -10.77 -0.67
CA ILE A 174 -11.96 -9.76 -0.18
C ILE A 174 -11.78 -9.88 1.33
N ASP A 175 -10.58 -10.30 1.74
CA ASP A 175 -10.07 -10.19 3.10
C ASP A 175 -9.28 -8.86 3.24
N LEU A 176 -9.22 -8.31 4.45
CA LEU A 176 -8.53 -7.05 4.74
C LEU A 176 -7.55 -7.23 5.91
N LEU A 177 -6.32 -6.78 5.72
CA LEU A 177 -5.31 -6.66 6.77
C LEU A 177 -4.95 -5.19 6.98
N ILE A 178 -5.08 -4.74 8.23
CA ILE A 178 -4.70 -3.40 8.67
C ILE A 178 -3.49 -3.50 9.60
N PHE A 179 -2.38 -2.91 9.18
CA PHE A 179 -1.26 -2.62 10.07
C PHE A 179 -1.52 -1.30 10.79
N HIS A 180 -1.34 -1.28 12.09
CA HIS A 180 -1.57 -0.07 12.90
C HIS A 180 -0.50 0.07 13.98
N ALA A 181 -0.16 1.31 14.32
CA ALA A 181 0.81 1.62 15.37
C ALA A 181 0.17 1.97 16.71
N ASP A 182 -0.99 2.64 16.64
CA ASP A 182 -1.76 3.04 17.80
C ASP A 182 -2.78 1.96 18.15
N GLU A 183 -3.22 1.93 19.39
CA GLU A 183 -4.26 0.98 19.81
C GLU A 183 -5.57 1.28 19.08
N ILE A 184 -5.99 0.36 18.20
CA ILE A 184 -7.37 0.33 17.69
C ILE A 184 -8.23 -0.21 18.82
N LYS A 185 -9.16 0.61 19.30
CA LYS A 185 -10.05 0.23 20.40
C LYS A 185 -10.86 -1.00 19.99
N GLU A 186 -11.03 -1.94 20.91
CA GLU A 186 -11.66 -3.23 20.61
C GLU A 186 -13.08 -3.08 20.05
N GLN A 187 -13.85 -2.11 20.54
CA GLN A 187 -15.19 -1.82 20.02
C GLN A 187 -15.23 -1.33 18.57
N ASP A 188 -14.12 -0.82 18.06
CA ASP A 188 -14.03 -0.33 16.68
C ASP A 188 -13.66 -1.47 15.72
N LYS A 189 -13.20 -2.62 16.23
CA LYS A 189 -12.77 -3.76 15.42
C LYS A 189 -13.96 -4.57 14.88
N ARG A 190 -13.90 -4.86 13.59
CA ARG A 190 -14.72 -5.89 12.92
C ARG A 190 -14.09 -7.29 12.99
N PRO A 191 -14.87 -8.36 13.23
CA PRO A 191 -14.37 -9.73 13.33
C PRO A 191 -13.91 -10.33 11.98
N ASP A 192 -14.36 -9.77 10.86
CA ASP A 192 -14.00 -10.21 9.50
C ASP A 192 -12.79 -9.46 8.91
N VAL A 193 -12.06 -8.72 9.74
CA VAL A 193 -10.86 -7.96 9.36
C VAL A 193 -9.69 -8.38 10.25
N CYS A 194 -8.52 -8.54 9.64
CA CYS A 194 -7.30 -8.83 10.36
C CYS A 194 -6.61 -7.52 10.78
N TYR A 195 -6.22 -7.44 12.05
CA TYR A 195 -5.45 -6.32 12.59
C TYR A 195 -4.10 -6.83 13.06
N HIS A 196 -3.05 -6.08 12.76
CA HIS A 196 -1.73 -6.38 13.27
C HIS A 196 -1.09 -5.10 13.83
N HIS A 197 -0.88 -5.11 15.16
CA HIS A 197 -0.21 -4.03 15.85
C HIS A 197 1.29 -4.08 15.55
N ILE A 198 1.86 -2.95 15.18
CA ILE A 198 3.30 -2.79 15.05
C ILE A 198 3.84 -1.94 16.18
N ASP A 199 4.58 -2.57 17.08
CA ASP A 199 5.33 -1.90 18.13
C ASP A 199 6.61 -1.24 17.57
N PHE A 200 6.55 0.07 17.35
CA PHE A 200 7.68 0.87 16.88
C PHE A 200 8.82 0.96 17.87
N SER A 201 8.55 0.91 19.17
CA SER A 201 9.59 0.97 20.20
C SER A 201 10.50 -0.25 20.06
N THR A 202 9.90 -1.42 19.85
CA THR A 202 10.62 -2.67 19.62
C THR A 202 11.24 -2.75 18.22
N ALA A 203 10.54 -2.29 17.17
CA ALA A 203 11.09 -2.30 15.81
C ALA A 203 12.34 -1.40 15.68
N LYS A 204 12.34 -0.25 16.35
CA LYS A 204 13.46 0.71 16.36
C LYS A 204 14.72 0.15 17.02
N THR A 205 14.58 -0.66 18.07
CA THR A 205 15.72 -1.26 18.77
C THR A 205 16.32 -2.44 18.01
N LYS A 206 15.52 -3.13 17.18
CA LYS A 206 15.94 -4.33 16.43
C LYS A 206 16.65 -4.05 15.09
N GLY A 207 16.50 -2.87 14.49
CA GLY A 207 16.98 -2.63 13.11
C GLY A 207 17.51 -1.22 12.83
N LYS A 208 18.56 -1.14 11.98
CA LYS A 208 19.19 0.09 11.49
C LYS A 208 18.13 1.11 11.03
N VAL A 209 18.16 2.29 11.65
CA VAL A 209 17.17 3.38 11.75
C VAL A 209 16.38 3.81 10.50
N LYS A 210 16.74 3.40 9.27
CA LYS A 210 16.19 3.99 8.03
C LYS A 210 14.97 3.28 7.39
N GLU A 211 14.72 2.01 7.72
CA GLU A 211 13.64 1.22 7.07
C GLU A 211 12.98 0.22 8.02
N TRP A 212 12.87 0.58 9.30
CA TRP A 212 12.33 -0.30 10.34
C TRP A 212 10.85 -0.65 10.08
N ASP A 213 10.09 0.25 9.45
CA ASP A 213 8.68 0.08 9.07
C ASP A 213 8.48 -1.06 8.07
N ARG A 214 9.26 -1.07 6.99
CA ARG A 214 9.30 -2.15 6.01
C ARG A 214 9.69 -3.48 6.64
N THR A 215 10.66 -3.49 7.56
CA THR A 215 11.06 -4.71 8.29
C THR A 215 9.91 -5.24 9.15
N ALA A 216 9.25 -4.37 9.91
CA ALA A 216 8.14 -4.76 10.76
C ALA A 216 6.96 -5.33 9.95
N ILE A 217 6.61 -4.70 8.81
CA ILE A 217 5.59 -5.22 7.90
C ILE A 217 6.00 -6.63 7.41
N LYS A 218 7.26 -6.85 7.05
CA LYS A 218 7.72 -8.18 6.58
C LYS A 218 7.62 -9.23 7.68
N GLU A 219 8.06 -8.91 8.89
CA GLU A 219 7.97 -9.80 10.04
C GLU A 219 6.51 -10.17 10.33
N ALA A 220 5.61 -9.18 10.28
CA ALA A 220 4.19 -9.40 10.47
C ALA A 220 3.58 -10.32 9.39
N LEU A 221 3.90 -10.10 8.12
CA LEU A 221 3.45 -10.96 7.02
C LEU A 221 3.94 -12.41 7.17
N ILE A 222 5.18 -12.62 7.63
CA ILE A 222 5.76 -13.95 7.90
C ILE A 222 5.10 -14.61 9.12
N ALA A 223 4.84 -13.82 10.17
CA ALA A 223 4.17 -14.30 11.38
C ALA A 223 2.75 -14.80 11.07
N LEU A 224 2.03 -14.04 10.24
CA LEU A 224 0.69 -14.35 9.74
C LEU A 224 0.66 -15.47 8.69
N ASP A 225 1.82 -15.93 8.20
CA ASP A 225 1.93 -16.98 7.17
C ASP A 225 1.14 -16.69 5.90
N ILE A 226 1.22 -15.44 5.45
CA ILE A 226 0.55 -14.99 4.23
C ILE A 226 1.34 -15.48 3.01
N GLN A 227 0.67 -16.20 2.12
CA GLN A 227 1.27 -16.78 0.92
C GLN A 227 0.40 -16.52 -0.32
N LEU A 228 1.04 -16.51 -1.49
CA LEU A 228 0.33 -16.58 -2.77
C LEU A 228 -0.02 -18.04 -3.08
N GLU A 229 -1.22 -18.29 -3.59
CA GLU A 229 -1.62 -19.60 -4.10
C GLU A 229 -0.72 -20.03 -5.26
N ASN A 230 -0.37 -19.07 -6.13
CA ASN A 230 0.55 -19.24 -7.25
C ASN A 230 1.77 -18.32 -7.08
N PRO A 231 2.85 -18.81 -6.45
CA PRO A 231 4.06 -18.02 -6.23
C PRO A 231 4.70 -17.56 -7.54
N ILE A 232 5.27 -16.35 -7.51
CA ILE A 232 5.99 -15.79 -8.66
C ILE A 232 7.26 -16.62 -8.88
N THR A 233 7.29 -17.38 -9.96
CA THR A 233 8.50 -18.07 -10.41
C THR A 233 9.43 -17.05 -11.06
N GLU A 234 10.60 -16.82 -10.46
CA GLU A 234 11.63 -16.04 -11.15
C GLU A 234 12.11 -16.80 -12.38
N LEU A 235 11.90 -16.23 -13.55
CA LEU A 235 12.64 -16.63 -14.74
C LEU A 235 14.12 -16.58 -14.40
N SER A 236 14.81 -17.72 -14.58
CA SER A 236 16.25 -17.81 -14.32
C SER A 236 16.99 -16.69 -15.07
N ARG A 237 18.11 -16.21 -14.52
CA ARG A 237 18.93 -15.18 -15.19
C ARG A 237 19.24 -15.54 -16.65
N PHE A 238 19.39 -16.83 -16.94
CA PHE A 238 19.58 -17.37 -18.29
C PHE A 238 18.34 -17.24 -19.19
N ALA A 239 17.13 -17.46 -18.65
CA ALA A 239 15.89 -17.25 -19.39
C ALA A 239 15.66 -15.78 -19.73
N LYS A 240 16.00 -14.85 -18.81
CA LYS A 240 15.97 -13.40 -19.08
C LYS A 240 16.99 -12.98 -20.15
N MET A 241 18.20 -13.55 -20.16
CA MET A 241 19.16 -13.27 -21.22
C MET A 241 18.67 -13.73 -22.59
N ARG A 242 18.09 -14.94 -22.71
CA ARG A 242 17.59 -15.44 -24.01
C ARG A 242 16.52 -14.53 -24.62
N SER A 243 15.63 -13.93 -23.83
CA SER A 243 14.60 -13.00 -24.35
C SER A 243 15.17 -11.68 -24.89
N TYR A 244 16.38 -11.28 -24.46
CA TYR A 244 17.07 -10.10 -24.99
C TYR A 244 17.77 -10.37 -26.32
N PHE A 245 18.15 -11.63 -26.59
CA PHE A 245 18.83 -12.03 -27.83
C PHE A 245 17.87 -12.56 -28.90
N SER A 246 16.57 -12.60 -28.61
CA SER A 246 15.50 -13.03 -29.54
C SER A 246 14.63 -11.85 -30.03
N ARG A 247 15.09 -10.61 -29.88
CA ARG A 247 14.56 -9.40 -30.53
C ARG A 247 15.64 -8.81 -31.40
#